data_AF-A0AAZ3PPB8-F1
#
_entry.id   AF-A0AAZ3PPB8-F1
#
_cell.length_a   1.000
_cell.length_b   1.000
_cell.length_c   1.000
_cell.angle_alpha   90.00
_cell.angle_beta   90.00
_cell.angle_gamma   90.00
#
_symmetry.space_group_name_H-M   'P 1'
#
loop_
_entity.id
_entity.type
_entity.pdbx_description
1 polymer ?
#
loop_
_entity_poly.entity_id
_entity_poly.type
_entity_poly.pdbx_seq_one_letter_code
_entity_poly.pdbx_strand_id
1 'polypeptide(L)' 'SPDLNPIEHVWDLLGRRVRARAIPHRNVRELAGALVEGYGNISQQELANLVQSMRRRCTAVLSAAGGHTRY' A
#
# COMPACT_ATOMS: atom_id res chain seq x y z
N SER A 1 -0.34 -7.66 -13.52
CA SER A 1 0.71 -7.60 -12.49
C SER A 1 0.33 -6.57 -11.44
N PRO A 2 -0.34 -6.99 -10.35
CA PRO A 2 -0.53 -6.14 -9.17
C PRO A 2 0.82 -5.63 -8.62
N ASP A 3 1.90 -6.39 -8.79
CA ASP A 3 3.30 -6.08 -8.46
C ASP A 3 3.81 -4.75 -9.07
N LEU A 4 3.16 -4.25 -10.13
CA LEU A 4 3.55 -3.01 -10.84
C LEU A 4 2.54 -1.88 -10.67
N ASN A 5 1.49 -2.06 -9.89
CA ASN A 5 0.48 -1.03 -9.69
C ASN A 5 0.75 -0.28 -8.36
N PRO A 6 1.24 0.97 -8.39
CA PRO A 6 1.59 1.71 -7.17
C PRO A 6 0.42 1.86 -6.19
N ILE A 7 -0.82 1.88 -6.70
CA ILE A 7 -2.02 2.05 -5.87
C ILE A 7 -2.28 0.83 -4.96
N GLU A 8 -1.91 -0.38 -5.38
CA GLU A 8 -2.04 -1.59 -4.56
C GLU A 8 -1.21 -1.48 -3.28
N HIS A 9 -0.06 -0.81 -3.37
CA HIS A 9 0.79 -0.59 -2.20
C HIS A 9 0.28 0.51 -1.28
N VAL A 10 -0.42 1.50 -1.83
CA VAL A 10 -1.16 2.47 -1.01
C VAL A 10 -2.27 1.74 -0.25
N TRP A 11 -3.00 0.83 -0.91
CA TRP A 11 -4.01 0.00 -0.26
C TRP A 11 -3.44 -0.93 0.81
N ASP A 12 -2.29 -1.57 0.57
CA ASP A 12 -1.62 -2.40 1.57
C ASP A 12 -1.14 -1.57 2.77
N LEU A 13 -0.54 -0.39 2.54
CA LEU A 13 -0.14 0.53 3.61
C LEU A 13 -1.35 0.94 4.48
N LEU A 14 -2.46 1.33 3.85
CA LEU A 14 -3.70 1.66 4.55
C LEU A 14 -4.24 0.47 5.34
N GLY A 15 -4.30 -0.71 4.71
CA GLY A 15 -4.78 -1.93 5.33
C GLY A 15 -3.95 -2.33 6.56
N ARG A 16 -2.62 -2.15 6.51
CA ARG A 16 -1.74 -2.38 7.66
C ARG A 16 -1.99 -1.38 8.78
N ARG A 17 -2.12 -0.09 8.48
CA ARG A 17 -2.41 0.96 9.49
C ARG A 17 -3.75 0.74 10.18
N VAL A 18 -4.79 0.39 9.42
CA VAL A 18 -6.13 0.12 9.95
C VAL A 18 -6.13 -1.11 10.84
N ARG A 19 -5.39 -2.17 10.47
CA ARG A 19 -5.23 -3.41 11.26
C ARG A 19 -4.34 -3.23 12.50
N ALA A 20 -3.38 -2.31 12.47
CA ALA A 20 -2.47 -2.04 13.57
C ALA A 20 -3.08 -1.21 14.72
N ARG A 21 -4.32 -0.70 14.56
CA ARG A 21 -5.00 0.04 15.61
C ARG A 21 -5.28 -0.87 16.81
N ALA A 22 -4.95 -0.37 18.01
CA ALA A 22 -5.15 -1.10 19.26
C ALA A 22 -6.64 -1.38 19.56
N ILE A 23 -7.54 -0.50 19.12
CA ILE A 23 -8.98 -0.67 19.27
C ILE A 23 -9.54 -1.26 17.97
N PRO A 24 -10.16 -2.46 18.01
CA PRO A 24 -10.82 -3.05 16.86
C PRO A 24 -12.01 -2.21 16.40
N HIS A 25 -12.20 -2.11 15.09
CA HIS A 25 -13.38 -1.49 14.48
C HIS A 25 -14.61 -2.37 14.74
N ARG A 26 -15.67 -1.80 15.30
CA ARG A 26 -16.87 -2.54 15.69
C ARG A 26 -17.96 -2.53 14.63
N ASN A 27 -17.85 -1.64 13.65
CA ASN A 27 -18.81 -1.48 12.57
C ASN A 27 -18.14 -0.86 11.32
N VAL A 28 -18.87 -0.92 10.20
CA VAL A 28 -18.42 -0.40 8.90
C VAL A 28 -18.15 1.11 8.93
N ARG A 29 -18.87 1.87 9.77
CA ARG A 29 -18.70 3.33 9.87
C ARG A 29 -17.37 3.71 10.53
N GLU A 30 -16.99 3.01 11.60
CA GLU A 30 -15.69 3.17 12.25
C GLU A 30 -14.55 2.78 11.30
N LEU A 31 -14.72 1.67 10.57
CA LEU A 31 -13.74 1.24 9.56
C LEU A 31 -13.57 2.28 8.45
N ALA A 32 -14.68 2.82 7.93
CA ALA A 32 -14.64 3.86 6.90
C ALA A 32 -13.96 5.13 7.41
N GLY A 33 -14.26 5.56 8.64
CA GLY A 33 -13.59 6.71 9.27
C GLY A 33 -12.08 6.49 9.42
N ALA A 34 -11.67 5.30 9.88
CA ALA A 34 -10.26 4.94 10.02
C ALA A 34 -9.51 4.88 8.69
N LEU A 35 -10.18 4.47 7.61
CA LEU A 35 -9.62 4.50 6.26
C LEU A 35 -9.41 5.93 5.76
N VAL A 36 -10.40 6.81 5.93
CA VAL A 36 -10.31 8.23 5.54
C VAL A 36 -9.20 8.93 6.32
N GLU A 37 -9.15 8.73 7.63
CA GLU A 37 -8.11 9.28 8.50
C GLU A 37 -6.73 8.72 8.12
N GLY A 38 -6.63 7.40 7.93
CA GLY A 38 -5.39 6.73 7.55
C GLY A 38 -4.84 7.21 6.20
N TYR A 39 -5.74 7.53 5.26
CA TYR A 39 -5.41 8.12 3.96
C TYR A 39 -4.93 9.57 4.08
N GLY A 40 -5.65 10.40 4.85
CA GLY A 40 -5.22 11.78 5.12
C GLY A 40 -3.87 11.88 5.83
N ASN A 41 -3.50 10.84 6.59
CA ASN A 41 -2.23 10.76 7.33
C ASN A 41 -1.09 10.11 6.53
N ILE A 42 -1.25 9.82 5.24
CA ILE A 42 -0.11 9.37 4.41
C ILE A 42 0.79 10.57 4.12
N SER A 43 2.05 10.50 4.54
CA SER A 43 3.00 11.57 4.28
C SER A 43 3.43 11.59 2.80
N GLN A 44 3.82 12.77 2.32
CA GLN A 44 4.41 12.90 0.97
C GLN A 44 5.68 12.07 0.82
N GLN A 45 6.45 11.88 1.89
CA GLN A 45 7.64 11.03 1.89
C GLN A 45 7.28 9.55 1.65
N GLU A 46 6.21 9.05 2.27
CA GLU A 46 5.75 7.68 2.04
C GLU A 46 5.30 7.47 0.59
N LEU A 47 4.57 8.44 0.02
CA LEU A 47 4.20 8.41 -1.40
C LEU A 47 5.43 8.46 -2.32
N ALA A 48 6.38 9.34 -2.02
CA ALA A 48 7.63 9.44 -2.78
C ALA A 48 8.43 8.14 -2.74
N ASN A 49 8.52 7.48 -1.57
CA ASN A 49 9.18 6.19 -1.43
C ASN A 49 8.50 5.10 -2.26
N LEU A 50 7.16 5.08 -2.30
CA LEU A 50 6.39 4.15 -3.14
C LEU A 50 6.69 4.36 -4.62
N VAL A 51 6.68 5.61 -5.10
CA VAL A 51 7.00 5.94 -6.50
C VAL A 51 8.44 5.56 -6.84
N GLN A 52 9.42 5.89 -5.97
CA GLN A 52 10.82 5.53 -6.18
C GLN A 52 11.03 4.01 -6.23
N SER A 53 10.22 3.23 -5.51
CA SER A 53 10.30 1.77 -5.52
C SER A 53 9.91 1.15 -6.87
N MET A 54 9.15 1.86 -7.73
CA MET A 54 8.67 1.34 -9.02
C MET A 54 9.80 0.91 -9.94
N ARG A 55 10.91 1.66 -9.97
CA ARG A 55 12.07 1.28 -10.78
C ARG A 55 12.58 -0.10 -10.40
N ARG A 56 12.69 -0.40 -9.10
CA ARG A 56 13.13 -1.70 -8.60
C ARG A 56 12.15 -2.83 -8.92
N ARG A 57 10.84 -2.55 -8.93
CA ARG A 57 9.80 -3.54 -9.25
C ARG A 57 9.80 -3.89 -10.72
N CYS A 58 9.87 -2.89 -11.60
CA CYS A 58 10.03 -3.10 -13.03
C CYS A 58 11.28 -3.94 -13.32
N THR A 59 12.42 -3.63 -12.66
CA THR A 59 13.63 -4.46 -12.79
C THR A 59 13.39 -5.89 -12.31
N ALA A 60 12.69 -6.11 -11.19
CA ALA A 60 12.40 -7.45 -10.70
C ALA A 60 11.53 -8.25 -11.67
N VAL A 61 10.52 -7.63 -12.28
CA VAL A 61 9.67 -8.28 -13.30
C VAL A 61 10.46 -8.62 -14.55
N LEU A 62 11.34 -7.72 -15.00
CA LEU A 62 12.25 -7.98 -16.12
C LEU A 62 13.19 -9.16 -15.80
N SER A 63 13.79 -9.20 -14.62
CA SER A 63 14.64 -10.32 -14.16
C SER A 63 13.87 -11.63 -14.04
N ALA A 64 12.58 -11.59 -13.73
CA ALA A 64 11.70 -12.75 -13.69
C ALA A 64 11.14 -13.14 -15.07
N ALA A 65 11.57 -12.49 -16.16
CA ALA A 65 11.03 -12.66 -17.51
C ALA A 65 9.50 -12.53 -17.58
N GLY A 66 8.93 -11.62 -16.78
CA GLY A 66 7.48 -11.41 -16.67
C GLY A 66 6.79 -12.31 -15.63
N GLY A 67 7.53 -13.19 -14.95
CA GLY A 67 7.05 -14.02 -13.85
C GLY A 67 6.74 -13.23 -12.57
N HIS A 68 6.19 -13.93 -11.57
CA HIS A 68 5.80 -13.32 -10.30
C HIS A 68 7.01 -12.84 -9.49
N THR A 69 6.87 -11.68 -8.86
CA THR A 69 7.91 -11.11 -8.00
C THR A 69 7.45 -11.06 -6.55
N ARG A 70 8.37 -10.79 -5.62
CA ARG A 70 8.05 -10.61 -4.19
C ARG A 70 7.29 -9.31 -3.88
N TYR A 71 7.01 -8.50 -4.89
CA TYR A 71 6.40 -7.19 -4.74
C TYR A 71 4.90 -7.27 -4.96
#